data_AF-A0A924JA97-F1
#
_entry.id   AF-A0A924JA97-F1
#
_cell.length_a   1.000
_cell.length_b   1.000
_cell.length_c   1.000
_cell.angle_alpha   90.00
_cell.angle_beta   90.00
_cell.angle_gamma   90.00
#
_symmetry.space_group_name_H-M   'P 1'
#
loop_
_entity.id
_entity.type
_entity.pdbx_description
1 polymer ?
#
loop_
_entity_poly.entity_id
_entity_poly.type
_entity_poly.pdbx_seq_one_letter_code
_entity_poly.pdbx_strand_id
1 'polypeptide(L)' 'FTKLIFAEGNPAGVKAALKHFGVCEDHLRLPLVKVSQSLRQQIITESDRITNYNIL' A
#
# COMPACT_ATOMS: atom_id res chain seq x y z
N PHE A 1 6.46 4.84 5.27
CA PHE A 1 6.13 3.65 4.45
C PHE A 1 6.20 2.31 5.19
N THR A 2 7.37 1.77 5.58
CA THR A 2 7.48 0.38 6.12
C THR A 2 6.51 0.07 7.25
N LYS A 3 6.37 0.96 8.24
CA LYS A 3 5.41 0.79 9.34
C LYS A 3 3.95 0.70 8.87
N LEU A 4 3.57 1.40 7.80
CA LEU A 4 2.21 1.44 7.29
C LEU A 4 1.82 0.17 6.56
N ILE A 5 2.72 -0.38 5.73
CA ILE A 5 2.42 -1.61 4.97
C ILE A 5 2.28 -2.85 5.86
N PHE A 6 2.75 -2.77 7.12
CA PHE A 6 2.65 -3.80 8.15
C PHE A 6 1.61 -3.49 9.25
N ALA A 7 0.85 -2.39 9.14
CA ALA A 7 -0.09 -1.97 10.19
C ALA A 7 -1.33 -2.87 10.28
N GLU A 8 -1.68 -3.57 9.20
CA GLU A 8 -2.78 -4.53 9.13
C GLU A 8 -2.29 -5.84 8.48
N GLY A 9 -3.18 -6.81 8.28
CA GLY A 9 -2.83 -8.18 7.84
C GLY A 9 -1.99 -8.24 6.57
N ASN A 10 -0.86 -8.95 6.62
CA ASN A 10 -0.01 -9.19 5.46
C ASN A 10 -0.65 -10.20 4.48
N PRO A 11 -0.59 -9.98 3.15
CA PRO A 11 0.17 -8.96 2.41
C PRO A 11 -0.70 -7.77 1.96
N ALA A 12 -1.75 -7.40 2.70
CA ALA A 12 -2.72 -6.40 2.23
C ALA A 12 -2.10 -5.01 2.01
N GLY A 13 -1.23 -4.56 2.93
CA GLY A 13 -0.59 -3.25 2.83
C GLY A 13 0.37 -3.13 1.65
N VAL A 14 1.22 -4.14 1.44
CA VAL A 14 2.14 -4.14 0.28
C VAL A 14 1.39 -4.27 -1.05
N LYS A 15 0.31 -5.06 -1.11
CA LYS A 15 -0.53 -5.14 -2.32
C LYS A 15 -1.28 -3.83 -2.61
N ALA A 16 -1.68 -3.08 -1.60
CA ALA A 16 -2.26 -1.75 -1.79
C ALA A 16 -1.26 -0.78 -2.44
N ALA A 17 0.00 -0.80 -2.01
CA ALA A 17 1.08 -0.01 -2.62
C ALA A 17 1.39 -0.47 -4.07
N LEU A 18 1.50 -1.78 -4.31
CA LEU A 18 1.78 -2.32 -5.64
C LEU A 18 0.67 -2.02 -6.65
N LYS A 19 -0.59 -2.01 -6.21
CA LYS A 19 -1.71 -1.57 -7.05
C LYS A 19 -1.63 -0.09 -7.40
N HIS A 20 -1.29 0.76 -6.44
CA HIS A 20 -1.09 2.19 -6.71
C HIS A 20 -0.05 2.43 -7.79
N PHE A 21 1.05 1.65 -7.79
CA PHE A 21 2.07 1.71 -8.83
C PHE A 21 1.74 0.92 -10.12
N GLY A 22 0.53 0.38 -10.26
CA GLY A 22 0.13 -0.36 -11.46
C GLY A 22 0.84 -1.71 -11.66
N VAL A 23 1.47 -2.27 -10.63
CA VAL A 23 2.24 -3.53 -10.73
C VAL A 23 1.33 -4.75 -10.64
N CYS A 24 0.35 -4.75 -9.73
CA CYS A 24 -0.60 -5.86 -9.60
C CYS A 24 -1.91 -5.42 -8.95
N GLU A 25 -2.96 -6.22 -9.09
CA GLU A 25 -4.21 -6.01 -8.35
C GLU A 25 -4.07 -6.28 -6.84
N ASP A 26 -4.89 -5.56 -6.06
CA ASP A 26 -4.97 -5.70 -4.58
C ASP A 26 -6.03 -6.72 -4.14
N HIS A 27 -6.43 -7.62 -5.05
CA HIS A 27 -7.30 -8.74 -4.70
C HIS A 27 -6.58 -9.72 -3.77
N LEU A 28 -7.28 -10.12 -2.72
CA LEU A 28 -6.84 -11.05 -1.69
C LEU A 28 -7.82 -12.22 -1.61
N ARG A 29 -7.31 -13.40 -1.26
CA ARG A 29 -8.15 -14.55 -0.95
C ARG A 29 -8.43 -14.55 0.54
N LEU A 30 -9.66 -14.90 0.92
CA LEU A 30 -10.01 -15.12 2.31
C LEU A 30 -9.04 -16.14 2.95
N PRO A 31 -8.68 -15.96 4.23
CA PRO A 31 -9.27 -15.03 5.20
C PRO A 31 -8.75 -13.59 5.13
N LEU A 32 -7.84 -13.28 4.20
CA LEU A 32 -7.22 -11.96 4.10
C LEU A 32 -8.16 -10.96 3.43
N VAL A 33 -8.22 -9.77 4.00
CA VAL A 33 -9.03 -8.65 3.53
C VAL A 33 -8.17 -7.46 3.16
N LYS A 34 -8.70 -6.57 2.33
CA LYS A 34 -8.02 -5.32 1.98
C LYS A 34 -7.80 -4.47 3.23
N VAL A 35 -6.75 -3.65 3.21
CA VAL A 35 -6.53 -2.67 4.27
C VAL A 35 -7.69 -1.67 4.36
N SER A 36 -7.90 -1.08 5.53
CA SER A 36 -8.85 0.03 5.70
C SER A 36 -8.56 1.18 4.72
N GLN A 37 -9.61 1.91 4.32
CA GLN A 37 -9.49 3.02 3.36
C GLN A 37 -8.54 4.13 3.87
N SER A 38 -8.57 4.41 5.18
CA SER A 38 -7.68 5.37 5.83
C SER A 38 -6.22 4.93 5.79
N LEU A 39 -5.92 3.66 6.06
CA LEU A 39 -4.57 3.11 5.94
C LEU A 39 -4.10 3.09 4.48
N ARG A 40 -4.98 2.75 3.54
CA ARG A 40 -4.68 2.80 2.09
C ARG A 40 -4.21 4.18 1.67
N GLN A 41 -4.90 5.24 2.09
CA GLN A 41 -4.54 6.62 1.75
C GLN A 41 -3.18 7.01 2.35
N GLN A 42 -2.90 6.62 3.60
CA GLN A 42 -1.59 6.86 4.23
C GLN A 42 -0.46 6.13 3.49
N ILE A 43 -0.68 4.87 3.10
CA ILE A 43 0.29 4.09 2.31
C ILE A 43 0.58 4.82 1.00
N ILE A 44 -0.44 5.26 0.26
CA ILE A 44 -0.27 5.96 -1.02
C ILE A 44 0.52 7.26 -0.84
N THR A 45 0.09 8.13 0.08
CA THR A 45 0.77 9.40 0.34
C THR A 45 2.24 9.20 0.70
N GLU A 46 2.55 8.23 1.55
CA GLU A 46 3.94 7.91 1.90
C GLU A 46 4.71 7.21 0.77
N SER A 47 4.03 6.47 -0.10
CA SER A 47 4.64 5.85 -1.28
C SER A 47 5.08 6.92 -2.27
N ASP A 48 4.17 7.85 -2.59
CA ASP A 48 4.43 8.99 -3.47
C ASP A 48 5.54 9.88 -2.93
N ARG A 49 5.57 10.13 -1.61
CA ARG A 49 6.63 10.90 -0.95
C ARG A 49 8.02 10.30 -1.17
N ILE A 50 8.13 8.97 -1.19
CA ILE A 50 9.41 8.28 -1.39
C ILE A 50 9.80 8.24 -2.87
N THR A 51 8.84 8.05 -3.78
CA THR A 51 9.14 7.97 -5.22
C THR A 51 9.37 9.33 -5.87
N ASN A 52 8.73 10.39 -5.38
CA ASN A 52 8.84 11.74 -5.95
C ASN A 52 10.09 12.51 -5.49
N TYR A 53 11.02 11.85 -4.77
CA TYR A 53 12.27 12.49 -4.33
C TYR A 53 13.36 12.59 -5.42
N ASN A 54 13.06 12.17 -6.66
CA ASN A 54 13.98 12.22 -7.81
C ASN A 54 13.68 13.37 -8.80
N ILE A 55 12.92 14.39 -8.40
CA ILE A 55 12.75 15.63 -9.17
C ILE A 55 13.29 16.81 -8.34
N LEU A 56 14.60 16.77 -8.12
CA LEU A 56 15.47 17.94 -7.92
C LEU A 56 16.49 17.92 -9.06
#